data_AF-A0A0J6CSP1-F1
#
_entry.id   AF-A0A0J6CSP1-F1
#
_cell.length_a   1.000
_cell.length_b   1.000
_cell.length_c   1.000
_cell.angle_alpha   90.00
_cell.angle_beta   90.00
_cell.angle_gamma   90.00
#
_symmetry.space_group_name_H-M   'P 1'
#
loop_
_entity.id
_entity.type
_entity.pdbx_description
1 polymer ?
#
loop_
_entity_poly.entity_id
_entity_poly.type
_entity_poly.pdbx_seq_one_letter_code
_entity_poly.pdbx_strand_id
1 'polypeptide(L)'
;MRSKRSGITLSLGGIGLIVLLYVSMSWIYPYARYSLNKSITYDADSYLVEDYVQQLNDLTNNYETLSSIDPTHDQLQYLLPMYNQEWLISEEPIKMNEENIDQMAFEVKEARNLLLSLAFEEIYLPNAKAQLKSSIEDSLAIEESIYELRDSESHSRETLQTQYHNLHGMFENSLRMLVTFYERYDEEKAMNE
;
A
#
# COMPACT_ATOMS: atom_id res chain seq x y z
N MET A 1 22.37 -54.95 27.43
CA MET A 1 22.02 -54.40 26.09
C MET A 1 22.64 -53.01 25.97
N ARG A 2 23.61 -52.81 25.07
CA ARG A 2 24.27 -51.51 24.82
C ARG A 2 23.75 -50.96 23.49
N SER A 3 22.97 -49.88 23.52
CA SER A 3 22.44 -49.24 22.32
C SER A 3 23.57 -48.53 21.56
N LYS A 4 23.86 -48.96 20.33
CA LYS A 4 24.71 -48.22 19.39
C LYS A 4 23.96 -46.93 18.98
N ARG A 5 24.39 -45.78 19.51
CA ARG A 5 24.03 -44.48 18.94
C ARG A 5 24.90 -44.27 17.69
N SER A 6 24.31 -44.37 16.50
CA SER A 6 25.00 -43.96 15.26
C SER A 6 25.01 -42.44 15.19
N GLY A 7 26.18 -41.83 15.41
CA GLY A 7 26.37 -40.41 15.13
C GLY A 7 26.32 -40.18 13.62
N ILE A 8 25.48 -39.25 13.17
CA ILE A 8 25.46 -38.81 11.78
C ILE A 8 26.74 -38.01 11.53
N THR A 9 27.70 -38.58 10.81
CA THR A 9 28.86 -37.85 10.30
C THR A 9 28.45 -37.19 8.99
N LEU A 10 27.99 -35.94 9.04
CA LEU A 10 27.78 -35.10 7.87
C LEU A 10 29.14 -34.83 7.21
N SER A 11 29.32 -35.26 5.96
CA SER A 11 30.50 -34.93 5.17
C SER A 11 30.49 -33.44 4.80
N LEU A 12 31.66 -32.83 4.59
CA LEU A 12 31.76 -31.42 4.18
C LEU A 12 30.91 -31.09 2.94
N GLY A 13 30.78 -32.04 2.00
CA GLY A 13 29.93 -31.87 0.81
C GLY A 13 28.44 -31.80 1.14
N GLY A 14 27.97 -32.55 2.14
CA GLY A 14 26.58 -32.49 2.60
C GLY A 14 26.23 -31.16 3.26
N ILE A 15 27.16 -30.61 4.06
CA ILE A 15 26.98 -29.29 4.69
C ILE A 15 26.92 -28.19 3.62
N GLY A 16 27.82 -28.23 2.62
CA GLY A 16 27.83 -27.26 1.53
C GLY A 16 26.51 -27.20 0.75
N LEU A 17 25.92 -28.36 0.45
CA LEU A 17 24.63 -28.42 -0.24
C LEU A 17 23.49 -27.83 0.60
N ILE A 18 23.46 -28.09 1.90
CA ILE A 18 22.44 -27.54 2.81
C ILE A 18 22.53 -26.02 2.88
N VAL A 19 23.74 -25.46 2.98
CA VAL A 19 23.95 -24.01 2.97
C VAL A 19 23.48 -23.40 1.65
N LEU A 20 23.80 -24.03 0.53
CA LEU A 20 23.37 -23.55 -0.79
C LEU A 20 21.84 -23.52 -0.89
N LEU A 21 21.16 -24.61 -0.49
CA LEU A 21 19.69 -24.66 -0.48
C LEU A 21 19.08 -23.58 0.42
N TYR A 22 19.66 -23.34 1.60
CA TYR A 22 19.19 -22.31 2.51
C TYR A 22 19.31 -20.90 1.90
N VAL A 23 20.46 -20.60 1.28
CA VAL A 23 20.67 -19.30 0.60
C VAL A 23 19.72 -19.15 -0.58
N SER A 24 19.51 -20.20 -1.38
CA SER A 24 18.55 -20.17 -2.49
C SER A 24 17.12 -19.92 -2.00
N MET A 25 16.67 -20.60 -0.94
CA MET A 25 15.33 -20.40 -0.37
C MET A 25 15.18 -18.99 0.20
N SER A 26 16.19 -18.48 0.90
CA SER A 26 16.18 -17.11 1.41
C SER A 26 16.13 -16.06 0.29
N TRP A 27 16.72 -16.36 -0.87
CA TRP A 27 16.64 -15.47 -2.02
C TRP A 27 15.27 -15.53 -2.69
N ILE A 28 14.68 -16.71 -2.88
CA ILE A 28 13.38 -16.88 -3.57
C ILE A 28 12.21 -16.34 -2.74
N TYR A 29 12.23 -16.54 -1.42
CA TYR A 29 11.15 -16.20 -0.49
C TYR A 29 11.61 -15.12 0.50
N PRO A 30 11.59 -13.83 0.12
CA PRO A 30 12.20 -12.77 0.91
C PRO A 30 11.53 -12.61 2.28
N TYR A 31 10.21 -12.75 2.37
CA TYR A 31 9.47 -12.59 3.64
C TYR A 31 9.33 -13.87 4.46
N ALA A 32 9.92 -14.99 4.04
CA ALA A 32 9.95 -16.20 4.86
C ALA A 32 10.62 -15.91 6.22
N ARG A 33 10.11 -16.54 7.29
CA ARG A 33 10.62 -16.37 8.67
C ARG A 33 12.14 -16.54 8.81
N TYR A 34 12.73 -17.41 7.99
CA TYR A 34 14.17 -17.73 8.01
C TYR A 34 14.96 -17.06 6.87
N SER A 35 14.38 -16.09 6.16
CA SER A 35 15.12 -15.34 5.16
C SER A 35 16.19 -14.45 5.82
N LEU A 36 17.39 -14.44 5.24
CA LEU A 36 18.49 -13.56 5.62
C LEU A 36 18.22 -12.09 5.24
N ASN A 37 17.44 -11.86 4.19
CA ASN A 37 17.08 -10.52 3.73
C ASN A 37 15.57 -10.41 3.54
N LYS A 38 14.90 -9.92 4.57
CA LYS A 38 13.45 -9.67 4.61
C LYS A 38 13.04 -8.42 3.85
N SER A 39 13.43 -8.36 2.58
CA SER A 39 13.05 -7.26 1.70
C SER A 39 13.06 -7.65 0.23
N ILE A 40 12.26 -6.91 -0.53
CA ILE A 40 12.24 -6.91 -1.97
C ILE A 40 12.52 -5.49 -2.47
N THR A 41 13.11 -5.36 -3.65
CA THR A 41 13.22 -4.08 -4.33
C THR A 41 12.07 -4.01 -5.32
N TYR A 42 11.10 -3.15 -5.06
CA TYR A 42 9.99 -2.86 -5.97
C TYR A 42 10.44 -1.80 -6.96
N ASP A 43 10.18 -2.05 -8.24
CA ASP A 43 10.53 -1.17 -9.35
C ASP A 43 9.22 -0.87 -10.09
N ALA A 44 8.69 0.33 -9.86
CA ALA A 44 7.40 0.73 -10.40
C ALA A 44 7.53 1.04 -11.90
N ASP A 45 6.44 0.84 -12.65
CA ASP A 45 6.39 1.30 -14.04
C ASP A 45 6.43 2.83 -14.05
N SER A 46 7.38 3.44 -14.76
CA SER A 46 7.52 4.89 -14.81
C SER A 46 6.27 5.60 -15.29
N TYR A 47 5.50 5.00 -16.20
CA TYR A 47 4.23 5.59 -16.66
C TYR A 47 3.17 5.60 -15.56
N LEU A 48 3.13 4.53 -14.75
CA LEU A 48 2.23 4.44 -13.60
C LEU A 48 2.59 5.49 -12.54
N VAL A 49 3.88 5.68 -12.26
CA VAL A 49 4.38 6.70 -11.32
C VAL A 49 4.06 8.11 -11.83
N GLU A 50 4.32 8.40 -13.11
CA GLU A 50 4.10 9.72 -13.71
C GLU A 50 2.61 10.12 -13.61
N ASP A 51 1.71 9.22 -14.01
CA ASP A 51 0.27 9.47 -13.95
C ASP A 51 -0.21 9.63 -12.50
N TYR A 52 0.29 8.80 -11.59
CA TYR A 52 -0.02 8.87 -10.16
C TYR A 52 0.42 10.21 -9.53
N VAL A 53 1.67 10.60 -9.76
CA VAL A 53 2.25 11.85 -9.26
C VAL A 53 1.52 13.06 -9.83
N GLN A 54 1.12 13.01 -11.11
CA GLN A 54 0.31 14.07 -11.71
C GLN A 54 -1.04 14.21 -10.99
N GLN A 55 -1.78 13.11 -10.81
CA GLN A 55 -3.06 13.13 -10.09
C GLN A 55 -2.92 13.65 -8.65
N LEU A 56 -1.86 13.26 -7.95
CA LEU A 56 -1.60 13.69 -6.57
C LEU A 56 -1.26 15.19 -6.50
N ASN A 57 -0.46 15.69 -7.45
CA ASN A 57 -0.14 17.11 -7.55
C ASN A 57 -1.37 17.94 -7.89
N ASP A 58 -2.21 17.47 -8.83
CA ASP A 58 -3.44 18.16 -9.19
C ASP A 58 -4.39 18.26 -8.00
N LEU A 59 -4.56 17.17 -7.23
CA LEU A 59 -5.31 17.19 -5.97
C LEU A 59 -4.71 18.21 -4.99
N THR A 60 -3.42 18.14 -4.72
CA THR A 60 -2.77 19.00 -3.71
C THR A 60 -2.87 20.47 -4.09
N ASN A 61 -2.57 20.81 -5.35
CA ASN A 61 -2.61 22.20 -5.85
C ASN A 61 -4.02 22.80 -5.86
N ASN A 62 -5.03 22.00 -6.21
CA ASN A 62 -6.42 22.48 -6.27
C ASN A 62 -6.98 22.80 -4.89
N TYR A 63 -6.55 22.08 -3.86
CA TYR A 63 -7.19 22.13 -2.53
C TYR A 63 -6.32 22.75 -1.42
N GLU A 64 -5.02 23.02 -1.67
CA GLU A 64 -4.13 23.76 -0.74
C GLU A 64 -4.73 25.11 -0.30
N THR A 65 -5.45 25.80 -1.19
CA THR A 65 -6.04 27.11 -0.91
C THR A 65 -7.41 27.06 -0.23
N LEU A 66 -8.07 25.89 -0.23
CA LEU A 66 -9.44 25.70 0.27
C LEU A 66 -9.50 25.14 1.71
N SER A 67 -8.38 24.61 2.21
CA SER A 67 -8.27 23.90 3.50
C SER A 67 -8.76 24.68 4.73
N SER A 68 -8.79 26.02 4.69
CA SER A 68 -9.10 26.84 5.88
C SER A 68 -10.58 27.25 6.04
N ILE A 69 -11.43 26.99 5.03
CA ILE A 69 -12.80 27.52 4.99
C ILE A 69 -13.85 26.43 5.22
N ASP A 70 -13.53 25.18 4.85
CA ASP A 70 -14.51 24.10 4.77
C ASP A 70 -14.04 22.82 5.48
N PRO A 71 -14.83 22.25 6.41
CA PRO A 71 -14.43 21.06 7.17
C PRO A 71 -14.09 19.85 6.30
N THR A 72 -14.78 19.67 5.15
CA THR A 72 -14.48 18.55 4.24
C THR A 72 -13.10 18.73 3.59
N HIS A 73 -12.73 19.95 3.23
CA HIS A 73 -11.40 20.29 2.71
C HIS A 73 -10.29 20.25 3.77
N ASP A 74 -10.59 20.66 5.01
CA ASP A 74 -9.61 20.60 6.12
C ASP A 74 -9.16 19.16 6.38
N GLN A 75 -10.04 18.17 6.13
CA GLN A 75 -9.69 16.75 6.29
C GLN A 75 -8.73 16.23 5.23
N LEU A 76 -8.65 16.87 4.05
CA LEU A 76 -7.82 16.38 2.94
C LEU A 76 -6.35 16.29 3.32
N GLN A 77 -5.83 17.25 4.09
CA GLN A 77 -4.43 17.26 4.52
C GLN A 77 -4.05 16.01 5.34
N TYR A 78 -5.03 15.41 6.02
CA TYR A 78 -4.84 14.19 6.81
C TYR A 78 -5.03 12.91 5.99
N LEU A 79 -5.61 13.00 4.78
CA LEU A 79 -5.70 11.90 3.81
C LEU A 79 -4.45 11.79 2.94
N LEU A 80 -3.77 12.91 2.66
CA LEU A 80 -2.58 12.95 1.79
C LEU A 80 -1.45 11.97 2.19
N PRO A 81 -1.15 11.71 3.48
CA PRO A 81 -0.12 10.75 3.86
C PRO A 81 -0.32 9.34 3.28
N MET A 82 -1.57 8.89 3.11
CA MET A 82 -1.87 7.60 2.46
C MET A 82 -1.40 7.57 1.01
N TYR A 83 -1.48 8.69 0.30
CA TYR A 83 -1.15 8.77 -1.13
C TYR A 83 0.29 9.24 -1.39
N ASN A 84 0.91 9.96 -0.46
CA ASN A 84 2.26 10.51 -0.62
C ASN A 84 3.36 9.56 -0.10
N GLN A 85 3.22 8.26 -0.35
CA GLN A 85 4.20 7.27 0.09
C GLN A 85 5.34 7.13 -0.93
N GLU A 86 6.58 7.04 -0.46
CA GLU A 86 7.79 7.00 -1.31
C GLU A 86 7.72 5.94 -2.41
N TRP A 87 7.18 4.75 -2.11
CA TRP A 87 7.08 3.64 -3.07
C TRP A 87 6.03 3.83 -4.17
N LEU A 88 5.10 4.78 -4.01
CA LEU A 88 4.10 5.15 -5.03
C LEU A 88 4.63 6.23 -5.97
N ILE A 89 5.43 7.15 -5.44
CA ILE A 89 5.86 8.37 -6.16
C ILE A 89 7.30 8.29 -6.70
N SER A 90 8.07 7.27 -6.36
CA SER A 90 9.46 7.11 -6.79
C SER A 90 9.56 6.42 -8.14
N GLU A 91 10.25 7.06 -9.10
CA GLU A 91 10.71 6.41 -10.33
C GLU A 91 11.90 5.48 -10.10
N GLU A 92 12.59 5.62 -8.96
CA GLU A 92 13.73 4.78 -8.60
C GLU A 92 13.26 3.56 -7.80
N PRO A 93 13.92 2.39 -7.94
CA PRO A 93 13.52 1.19 -7.21
C PRO A 93 13.61 1.34 -5.69
N ILE A 94 12.50 1.07 -4.99
CA ILE A 94 12.39 1.21 -3.53
C ILE A 94 12.50 -0.15 -2.85
N LYS A 95 13.24 -0.19 -1.74
CA LYS A 95 13.36 -1.39 -0.92
C LYS A 95 12.17 -1.50 0.04
N MET A 96 11.33 -2.50 -0.17
CA MET A 96 10.14 -2.79 0.61
C MET A 96 10.42 -3.89 1.64
N ASN A 97 10.33 -3.54 2.93
CA ASN A 97 10.49 -4.44 4.07
C ASN A 97 9.18 -4.52 4.90
N GLU A 98 9.20 -5.29 5.99
CA GLU A 98 8.05 -5.47 6.88
C GLU A 98 7.57 -4.15 7.53
N GLU A 99 8.49 -3.25 7.89
CA GLU A 99 8.18 -1.92 8.43
C GLU A 99 7.47 -1.04 7.40
N ASN A 100 7.85 -1.12 6.12
CA ASN A 100 7.13 -0.42 5.05
C ASN A 100 5.69 -0.95 4.91
N ILE A 101 5.48 -2.26 5.05
CA ILE A 101 4.14 -2.87 5.01
C ILE A 101 3.29 -2.43 6.20
N ASP A 102 3.87 -2.39 7.39
CA ASP A 102 3.17 -1.91 8.58
C ASP A 102 2.82 -0.42 8.48
N GLN A 103 3.72 0.40 7.91
CA GLN A 103 3.44 1.81 7.64
C GLN A 103 2.31 1.98 6.63
N MET A 104 2.33 1.24 5.51
CA MET A 104 1.23 1.23 4.54
C MET A 104 -0.11 0.92 5.21
N ALA A 105 -0.16 -0.15 6.03
CA ALA A 105 -1.37 -0.56 6.73
C ALA A 105 -1.87 0.52 7.69
N PHE A 106 -0.95 1.21 8.38
CA PHE A 106 -1.28 2.31 9.28
C PHE A 106 -1.91 3.48 8.52
N GLU A 107 -1.26 3.98 7.47
CA GLU A 107 -1.75 5.15 6.72
C GLU A 107 -3.12 4.90 6.07
N VAL A 108 -3.30 3.71 5.46
CA VAL A 108 -4.57 3.34 4.83
C VAL A 108 -5.69 3.22 5.87
N LYS A 109 -5.38 2.67 7.04
CA LYS A 109 -6.34 2.55 8.13
C LYS A 109 -6.78 3.92 8.65
N GLU A 110 -5.84 4.85 8.82
CA GLU A 110 -6.14 6.22 9.28
C GLU A 110 -6.97 6.96 8.24
N ALA A 111 -6.58 6.91 6.97
CA ALA A 111 -7.35 7.51 5.88
C ALA A 111 -8.78 6.94 5.80
N ARG A 112 -8.95 5.62 5.91
CA ARG A 112 -10.28 5.00 5.96
C ARG A 112 -11.12 5.55 7.13
N ASN A 113 -10.52 5.67 8.32
CA ASN A 113 -11.24 6.18 9.49
C ASN A 113 -11.70 7.64 9.28
N LEU A 114 -10.87 8.46 8.63
CA LEU A 114 -11.21 9.84 8.26
C LEU A 114 -12.34 9.90 7.23
N LEU A 115 -12.27 9.08 6.17
CA LEU A 115 -13.35 8.99 5.18
C LEU A 115 -14.67 8.54 5.80
N LEU A 116 -14.62 7.60 6.76
CA LEU A 116 -15.80 7.21 7.54
C LEU A 116 -16.32 8.37 8.39
N SER A 117 -15.44 9.15 9.03
CA SER A 117 -15.83 10.34 9.79
C SER A 117 -16.60 11.33 8.93
N LEU A 118 -16.06 11.66 7.75
CA LEU A 118 -16.72 12.52 6.76
C LEU A 118 -18.13 12.01 6.44
N ALA A 119 -18.29 10.71 6.22
CA ALA A 119 -19.58 10.11 5.87
C ALA A 119 -20.65 10.24 6.97
N PHE A 120 -20.26 10.46 8.24
CA PHE A 120 -21.17 10.62 9.37
C PHE A 120 -21.33 12.06 9.86
N GLU A 121 -20.29 12.89 9.70
CA GLU A 121 -20.26 14.27 10.21
C GLU A 121 -20.89 15.26 9.24
N GLU A 122 -20.84 14.99 7.93
CA GLU A 122 -21.28 15.90 6.89
C GLU A 122 -22.48 15.36 6.09
N ILE A 123 -23.29 16.28 5.57
CA ILE A 123 -24.44 15.93 4.71
C ILE A 123 -24.07 16.18 3.26
N TYR A 124 -23.68 15.11 2.58
CA TYR A 124 -23.41 15.13 1.14
C TYR A 124 -24.66 14.86 0.30
N LEU A 125 -24.74 15.52 -0.85
CA LEU A 125 -25.70 15.18 -1.90
C LEU A 125 -25.38 13.80 -2.51
N PRO A 126 -26.34 13.17 -3.21
CA PRO A 126 -26.23 11.78 -3.60
C PRO A 126 -24.98 11.42 -4.43
N ASN A 127 -24.49 12.31 -5.29
CA ASN A 127 -23.34 12.00 -6.15
C ASN A 127 -22.04 12.03 -5.35
N ALA A 128 -21.76 13.12 -4.61
CA ALA A 128 -20.60 13.16 -3.71
C ALA A 128 -20.64 12.01 -2.70
N LYS A 129 -21.82 11.71 -2.14
CA LYS A 129 -21.99 10.58 -1.20
C LYS A 129 -21.66 9.23 -1.83
N ALA A 130 -22.02 9.01 -3.09
CA ALA A 130 -21.68 7.77 -3.80
C ALA A 130 -20.16 7.64 -4.00
N GLN A 131 -19.47 8.74 -4.33
CA GLN A 131 -18.01 8.73 -4.51
C GLN A 131 -17.26 8.54 -3.18
N LEU A 132 -17.76 9.14 -2.09
CA LEU A 132 -17.21 8.91 -0.76
C LEU A 132 -17.33 7.43 -0.37
N LYS A 133 -18.49 6.81 -0.65
CA LYS A 133 -18.68 5.37 -0.44
C LYS A 133 -17.66 4.54 -1.22
N SER A 134 -17.45 4.83 -2.50
CA SER A 134 -16.44 4.15 -3.32
C SER A 134 -15.03 4.32 -2.74
N SER A 135 -14.67 5.52 -2.28
CA SER A 135 -13.36 5.79 -1.68
C SER A 135 -13.12 4.99 -0.39
N ILE A 136 -14.17 4.80 0.43
CA ILE A 136 -14.12 3.95 1.63
C ILE A 136 -13.96 2.48 1.24
N GLU A 137 -14.70 2.01 0.23
CA GLU A 137 -14.62 0.63 -0.27
C GLU A 137 -13.25 0.32 -0.86
N ASP A 138 -12.66 1.26 -1.61
CA ASP A 138 -11.30 1.14 -2.14
C ASP A 138 -10.25 1.11 -1.02
N SER A 139 -10.39 1.97 0.00
CA SER A 139 -9.48 1.95 1.17
C SER A 139 -9.53 0.62 1.92
N LEU A 140 -10.72 0.01 2.04
CA LEU A 140 -10.87 -1.33 2.63
C LEU A 140 -10.18 -2.41 1.79
N ALA A 141 -10.35 -2.38 0.47
CA ALA A 141 -9.72 -3.33 -0.44
C ALA A 141 -8.20 -3.21 -0.40
N ILE A 142 -7.66 -1.98 -0.35
CA ILE A 142 -6.23 -1.71 -0.21
C ILE A 142 -5.72 -2.30 1.11
N GLU A 143 -6.42 -2.05 2.23
CA GLU A 143 -6.02 -2.59 3.54
C GLU A 143 -6.00 -4.13 3.53
N GLU A 144 -6.99 -4.78 2.93
CA GLU A 144 -7.01 -6.25 2.78
C GLU A 144 -5.80 -6.74 1.96
N SER A 145 -5.50 -6.10 0.82
CA SER A 145 -4.34 -6.45 0.00
C SER A 145 -3.00 -6.25 0.72
N ILE A 146 -2.89 -5.21 1.56
CA ILE A 146 -1.71 -5.00 2.41
C ILE A 146 -1.57 -6.11 3.46
N TYR A 147 -2.66 -6.57 4.07
CA TYR A 147 -2.59 -7.70 5.01
C TYR A 147 -2.22 -9.01 4.31
N GLU A 148 -2.71 -9.25 3.09
CA GLU A 148 -2.26 -10.39 2.28
C GLU A 148 -0.77 -10.31 1.94
N LEU A 149 -0.26 -9.11 1.65
CA LEU A 149 1.18 -8.85 1.47
C LEU A 149 1.97 -9.09 2.76
N ARG A 150 1.43 -8.73 3.93
CA ARG A 150 2.09 -8.99 5.22
C ARG A 150 2.18 -10.48 5.54
N ASP A 151 1.13 -11.23 5.24
CA ASP A 151 1.02 -12.65 5.57
C ASP A 151 1.66 -13.57 4.49
N SER A 152 2.52 -13.01 3.63
CA SER A 152 3.08 -13.62 2.42
C SER A 152 4.37 -14.43 2.63
N GLU A 153 4.54 -15.09 3.80
CA GLU A 153 5.78 -15.81 4.15
C GLU A 153 6.21 -16.85 3.08
N SER A 154 5.26 -17.38 2.31
CA SER A 154 5.48 -18.37 1.24
C SER A 154 5.49 -17.79 -0.17
N HIS A 155 5.34 -16.47 -0.36
CA HIS A 155 5.33 -15.86 -1.68
C HIS A 155 6.73 -15.71 -2.23
N SER A 156 6.88 -16.04 -3.51
CA SER A 156 8.14 -15.81 -4.22
C SER A 156 8.33 -14.32 -4.47
N ARG A 157 9.56 -13.90 -4.80
CA ARG A 157 9.83 -12.54 -5.26
C ARG A 157 8.91 -12.10 -6.40
N GLU A 158 8.68 -12.96 -7.38
CA GLU A 158 7.82 -12.66 -8.54
C GLU A 158 6.37 -12.42 -8.10
N THR A 159 5.84 -13.28 -7.22
CA THR A 159 4.49 -13.09 -6.67
C THR A 159 4.38 -11.76 -5.92
N LEU A 160 5.39 -11.41 -5.12
CA LEU A 160 5.42 -10.15 -4.38
C LEU A 160 5.49 -8.94 -5.31
N GLN A 161 6.30 -8.97 -6.38
CA GLN A 161 6.33 -7.89 -7.37
C GLN A 161 4.94 -7.65 -7.97
N THR A 162 4.25 -8.72 -8.37
CA THR A 162 2.90 -8.64 -8.90
C THR A 162 1.93 -8.06 -7.87
N GLN A 163 2.02 -8.47 -6.61
CA GLN A 163 1.16 -7.93 -5.55
C GLN A 163 1.43 -6.43 -5.31
N TYR A 164 2.68 -5.98 -5.28
CA TYR A 164 3.01 -4.55 -5.17
C TYR A 164 2.52 -3.75 -6.38
N HIS A 165 2.66 -4.28 -7.60
CA HIS A 165 2.14 -3.65 -8.81
C HIS A 165 0.61 -3.52 -8.78
N ASN A 166 -0.10 -4.59 -8.39
CA ASN A 166 -1.55 -4.53 -8.22
C ASN A 166 -1.95 -3.53 -7.13
N LEU A 167 -1.23 -3.52 -6.01
CA LEU A 167 -1.47 -2.58 -4.93
C LEU A 167 -1.30 -1.13 -5.40
N HIS A 168 -0.26 -0.83 -6.17
CA HIS A 168 -0.07 0.49 -6.77
C HIS A 168 -1.29 0.91 -7.61
N GLY A 169 -1.77 0.03 -8.51
CA GLY A 169 -2.99 0.30 -9.29
C GLY A 169 -4.24 0.51 -8.41
N MET A 170 -4.34 -0.15 -7.26
CA MET A 170 -5.42 0.10 -6.31
C MET A 170 -5.32 1.49 -5.66
N PHE A 171 -4.11 1.92 -5.29
CA PHE A 171 -3.87 3.30 -4.80
C PHE A 171 -4.20 4.35 -5.85
N GLU A 172 -3.82 4.12 -7.11
CA GLU A 172 -4.14 4.99 -8.24
C GLU A 172 -5.66 5.13 -8.42
N ASN A 173 -6.39 4.01 -8.42
CA ASN A 173 -7.85 4.06 -8.51
C ASN A 173 -8.49 4.77 -7.32
N SER A 174 -8.01 4.50 -6.10
CA SER A 174 -8.49 5.16 -4.89
C SER A 174 -8.27 6.67 -4.93
N LEU A 175 -7.11 7.12 -5.41
CA LEU A 175 -6.80 8.55 -5.57
C LEU A 175 -7.78 9.21 -6.55
N ARG A 176 -8.05 8.56 -7.68
CA ARG A 176 -9.03 9.03 -8.67
C ARG A 176 -10.44 9.15 -8.08
N MET A 177 -10.86 8.17 -7.27
CA MET A 177 -12.16 8.23 -6.58
C MET A 177 -12.22 9.37 -5.58
N LEU A 178 -11.12 9.62 -4.85
CA LEU A 178 -11.02 10.73 -3.91
C LEU A 178 -11.11 12.08 -4.61
N VAL A 179 -10.35 12.27 -5.71
CA VAL A 179 -10.44 13.48 -6.54
C VAL A 179 -11.87 13.71 -7.01
N THR A 180 -12.52 12.68 -7.54
CA THR A 180 -13.91 12.76 -8.03
C THR A 180 -14.89 13.11 -6.90
N PHE A 181 -14.66 12.60 -5.67
CA PHE A 181 -15.47 12.97 -4.51
C PHE A 181 -15.42 14.47 -4.23
N TYR A 182 -14.22 15.06 -4.15
CA TYR A 182 -14.06 16.49 -3.89
C TYR A 182 -14.61 17.35 -5.03
N GLU A 183 -14.38 16.96 -6.29
CA GLU A 183 -14.96 17.67 -7.44
C GLU A 183 -16.49 17.71 -7.38
N ARG A 184 -17.13 16.56 -7.08
CA ARG A 184 -18.59 16.51 -6.94
C ARG A 184 -19.10 17.30 -5.75
N TYR A 185 -18.37 17.27 -4.64
CA TYR A 185 -18.69 18.05 -3.46
C TYR A 185 -18.71 19.55 -3.78
N ASP A 186 -17.69 20.05 -4.48
CA ASP A 186 -17.58 21.46 -4.86
C ASP A 186 -18.65 21.89 -5.88
N GLU A 187 -18.87 21.08 -6.92
CA GLU A 187 -19.93 21.32 -7.89
C GLU A 187 -21.30 21.42 -7.20
N GLU A 188 -21.59 20.48 -6.30
CA GLU A 188 -22.84 20.40 -5.57
C GLU A 188 -23.00 21.55 -4.57
N LYS A 189 -21.92 21.99 -3.92
CA LYS A 189 -21.92 23.16 -3.04
C LYS A 189 -22.19 24.45 -3.81
N ALA A 190 -21.47 24.67 -4.92
CA ALA A 190 -21.61 25.87 -5.75
C ALA A 190 -23.01 26.03 -6.38
N MET A 191 -23.74 24.93 -6.62
CA MET A 191 -25.12 24.98 -7.13
C MET A 191 -26.17 25.34 -6.07
N ASN A 192 -25.84 25.21 -4.79
CA ASN A 192 -26.79 25.41 -3.67
C ASN A 192 -26.59 26.75 -2.93
N GLU A 193 -25.56 27.52 -3.28
CA GLU A 193 -25.31 28.90 -2.83
C GLU A 193 -25.94 29.93 -3.77
#